data_AF-A0A3R6JXD9-F1
#
_entry.id   AF-A0A3R6JXD9-F1
#
_cell.length_a   1.000
_cell.length_b   1.000
_cell.length_c   1.000
_cell.angle_alpha   90.00
_cell.angle_beta   90.00
_cell.angle_gamma   90.00
#
_symmetry.space_group_name_H-M   'P 1'
#
loop_
_entity.id
_entity.type
_entity.pdbx_description
1 polymer ?
#
loop_
_entity_poly.entity_id
_entity_poly.type
_entity_poly.pdbx_seq_one_letter_code
_entity_poly.pdbx_strand_id
1 'polypeptide(L)' 'MEQTVFNPAQMKILQMMSYIKTPQELDNLENVLSQYFAKKVDEGIDELCDNGSITLDTIESWGNEHLRTSCK' A
#
# COMPACT_ATOMS: atom_id res chain seq x y z
N MET A 1 -8.68 29.24 1.37
CA MET A 1 -8.30 27.82 1.56
C MET A 1 -9.31 27.01 0.77
N GLU A 2 -8.88 26.20 -0.19
CA GLU A 2 -9.80 25.26 -0.86
C GLU A 2 -10.30 24.24 0.17
N GLN A 3 -11.59 23.97 0.16
CA GLN A 3 -12.19 23.00 1.06
C GLN A 3 -11.85 21.60 0.54
N THR A 4 -11.01 20.86 1.26
CA THR A 4 -10.71 19.46 0.93
C THR A 4 -12.00 18.65 1.04
N VAL A 5 -12.55 18.21 -0.10
CA VAL A 5 -13.70 17.31 -0.14
C VAL A 5 -13.19 15.88 -0.06
N PHE A 6 -13.37 15.25 1.09
CA PHE A 6 -13.02 13.85 1.28
C PHE A 6 -14.05 12.94 0.59
N ASN A 7 -13.55 11.90 -0.08
CA ASN A 7 -14.40 10.84 -0.60
C ASN A 7 -14.96 9.96 0.54
N PRO A 8 -15.96 9.10 0.27
CA PRO A 8 -16.59 8.29 1.32
C PRO A 8 -15.62 7.38 2.09
N ALA A 9 -14.59 6.83 1.43
CA ALA A 9 -13.60 5.97 2.07
C ALA A 9 -12.70 6.77 3.02
N GLN A 10 -12.23 7.93 2.57
CA GLN A 10 -11.46 8.87 3.38
C GLN A 10 -12.25 9.30 4.62
N MET A 11 -13.55 9.59 4.47
CA MET A 11 -14.37 9.96 5.62
C MET A 11 -14.56 8.83 6.63
N LYS A 12 -14.72 7.58 6.19
CA LYS A 12 -14.78 6.44 7.11
C LYS A 12 -13.47 6.26 7.88
N ILE A 13 -12.32 6.39 7.22
CA ILE A 13 -11.01 6.32 7.89
C ILE A 13 -10.86 7.44 8.93
N LEU A 14 -11.22 8.67 8.57
CA LEU A 14 -11.23 9.81 9.50
C LEU A 14 -12.12 9.56 10.73
N GLN A 15 -13.29 8.96 10.54
CA GLN A 15 -14.16 8.57 11.66
C GLN A 15 -13.50 7.50 12.54
N MET A 16 -12.82 6.51 11.95
CA MET A 16 -12.10 5.47 12.71
C MET A 16 -10.92 6.05 13.49
N MET A 17 -10.22 7.06 12.95
CA MET A 17 -9.15 7.76 13.66
C MET A 17 -9.63 8.43 14.95
N SER A 18 -10.93 8.77 15.07
CA SER A 18 -11.48 9.33 16.30
C SER A 18 -11.40 8.38 17.51
N TYR A 19 -11.21 7.07 17.29
CA TYR A 19 -11.05 6.08 18.35
C TYR A 19 -9.59 5.86 18.76
N ILE A 20 -8.62 6.34 17.98
CA ILE A 20 -7.19 6.25 18.27
C ILE A 20 -6.82 7.34 19.28
N LYS A 21 -6.22 6.96 20.42
CA LYS A 21 -5.90 7.88 21.52
C LYS A 21 -4.43 7.95 21.84
N THR A 22 -3.66 6.98 21.37
CA THR A 22 -2.22 6.87 21.66
C THR A 22 -1.40 6.76 20.37
N PRO A 23 -0.12 7.17 20.39
CA PRO A 23 0.79 6.97 19.26
C PRO A 23 0.91 5.49 18.84
N GLN A 24 0.94 4.58 19.82
CA GLN A 24 1.05 3.14 19.55
C GLN A 24 -0.17 2.58 18.78
N GLU A 25 -1.38 3.06 19.08
CA GLU A 25 -2.58 2.67 18.34
C GLU A 25 -2.55 3.20 16.89
N LEU A 26 -1.95 4.38 16.68
CA LEU A 26 -1.74 4.91 15.34
C LEU A 26 -0.73 4.06 14.55
N ASP A 27 0.40 3.71 15.15
CA ASP A 27 1.41 2.83 14.53
C ASP A 27 0.81 1.47 14.16
N ASN A 28 -0.05 0.92 15.02
CA ASN A 28 -0.75 -0.33 14.73
C ASN A 28 -1.70 -0.19 13.53
N LEU A 29 -2.44 0.92 13.44
CA LEU A 29 -3.32 1.18 12.29
C LEU A 29 -2.52 1.33 10.99
N GLU A 30 -1.39 2.04 11.03
CA GLU A 30 -0.49 2.19 9.89
C GLU A 30 0.05 0.85 9.42
N ASN A 31 0.47 -0.03 10.35
CA ASN A 31 0.94 -1.36 10.03
C ASN A 31 -0.15 -2.21 9.36
N VAL A 32 -1.38 -2.19 9.87
CA VAL A 32 -2.51 -2.93 9.27
C VAL A 32 -2.81 -2.44 7.85
N LEU A 33 -2.80 -1.12 7.62
CA LEU A 33 -3.00 -0.55 6.28
C LEU A 33 -1.85 -0.93 5.34
N SER A 34 -0.62 -0.88 5.83
CA SER A 34 0.58 -1.27 5.06
C SER A 34 0.50 -2.74 4.63
N GLN A 35 0.13 -3.63 5.55
CA GLN A 35 -0.07 -5.06 5.26
C GLN A 35 -1.19 -5.29 4.25
N TYR A 36 -2.29 -4.54 4.34
CA TYR A 36 -3.38 -4.65 3.37
C TYR A 36 -2.91 -4.32 1.95
N PHE A 37 -2.14 -3.23 1.77
CA PHE A 37 -1.64 -2.87 0.45
C PHE A 37 -0.52 -3.79 -0.03
N ALA A 38 0.37 -4.26 0.86
CA ALA A 38 1.37 -5.26 0.51
C ALA A 38 0.70 -6.54 -0.05
N LYS A 39 -0.33 -7.04 0.64
CA LYS A 39 -1.11 -8.18 0.18
C LYS A 39 -1.77 -7.94 -1.18
N LYS A 40 -2.25 -6.72 -1.44
CA LYS A 40 -2.85 -6.36 -2.74
C LYS A 40 -1.83 -6.31 -3.87
N VAL A 41 -0.61 -5.89 -3.58
CA VAL A 41 0.50 -5.94 -4.53
C VAL A 41 0.85 -7.38 -4.86
N ASP A 42 1.00 -8.23 -3.84
CA ASP A 42 1.29 -9.66 -4.04
C ASP A 42 0.20 -10.34 -4.88
N GLU A 43 -1.08 -10.15 -4.52
CA GLU A 43 -2.23 -10.65 -5.29
C GLU A 43 -2.21 -10.18 -6.75
N GLY A 44 -1.85 -8.92 -7.01
CA GLY A 44 -1.76 -8.39 -8.37
C GLY A 44 -0.59 -8.97 -9.16
N ILE A 45 0.54 -9.24 -8.53
CA ILE A 45 1.70 -9.90 -9.15
C ILE A 45 1.35 -11.35 -9.49
N ASP A 46 0.67 -12.06 -8.59
CA ASP A 46 0.19 -13.43 -8.83
C ASP A 46 -0.78 -13.46 -10.02
N GLU A 47 -1.76 -12.56 -10.09
CA GLU A 47 -2.70 -12.46 -11.21
C GLU A 47 -1.99 -12.21 -12.56
N LEU A 48 -0.96 -11.36 -12.57
CA LEU A 48 -0.16 -11.08 -13.76
C LEU A 48 0.72 -12.27 -14.17
N CYS A 49 1.21 -13.06 -13.21
CA CYS A 49 1.91 -14.31 -13.50
C CYS A 49 0.96 -15.35 -14.11
N ASP A 50 -0.21 -15.53 -13.49
CA ASP A 50 -1.21 -16.53 -13.90
C ASP A 50 -1.73 -16.26 -15.32
N ASN A 51 -1.89 -15.00 -15.69
CA ASN A 51 -2.34 -14.62 -17.04
C ASN A 51 -1.20 -14.52 -18.07
N GLY A 52 0.05 -14.79 -17.66
CA GLY A 52 1.23 -14.81 -18.51
C GLY A 52 1.73 -13.43 -18.95
N SER A 53 1.21 -12.33 -18.37
CA SER A 53 1.68 -10.97 -18.67
C SER A 53 3.08 -10.69 -18.11
N ILE A 54 3.45 -11.35 -17.00
CA ILE A 54 4.80 -11.31 -16.44
C ILE A 54 5.30 -12.73 -16.19
N THR A 55 6.62 -12.92 -16.28
CA THR A 55 7.29 -14.19 -16.00
C THR A 55 8.21 -14.06 -14.79
N LEU A 56 8.63 -15.19 -14.21
CA LEU A 56 9.64 -15.20 -13.15
C LEU A 56 10.94 -14.49 -13.59
N ASP A 57 11.38 -14.68 -14.83
CA ASP A 57 12.55 -13.98 -15.38
C ASP A 57 12.36 -12.46 -15.39
N THR A 58 11.13 -11.98 -15.64
CA THR A 58 10.80 -10.54 -15.61
C THR A 58 10.92 -10.01 -14.18
N ILE A 59 10.38 -10.74 -13.20
CA ILE A 59 10.47 -10.38 -11.78
C ILE A 59 11.94 -10.37 -11.31
N GLU A 60 12.74 -11.36 -11.72
CA GLU A 60 14.16 -11.44 -11.40
C GLU A 60 14.94 -10.26 -11.99
N SER A 61 14.61 -9.83 -13.20
CA SER A 61 15.23 -8.65 -13.82
C SER A 61 15.00 -7.38 -13.01
N TRP A 62 13.77 -7.16 -12.51
CA TRP A 62 13.45 -5.99 -11.67
C TRP A 62 14.21 -5.99 -10.34
N GLY A 63 14.45 -7.16 -9.76
CA GLY A 63 15.25 -7.31 -8.54
C GLY A 63 16.69 -6.79 -8.70
N ASN A 64 17.23 -6.91 -9.92
CA ASN A 64 18.59 -6.47 -10.27
C ASN A 64 18.67 -5.01 -10.73
N GLU A 65 17.56 -4.39 -11.11
CA GLU A 65 17.54 -3.02 -11.66
C GLU A 65 17.70 -1.91 -10.62
N HIS A 66 17.75 -2.22 -9.32
CA HIS A 66 17.88 -1.24 -8.24
C HIS A 66 16.94 -0.02 -8.39
N LEU A 67 15.69 -0.27 -8.79
CA LEU A 67 14.67 0.75 -9.08
C LEU A 67 14.28 1.63 -7.89
N ARG A 68 14.80 1.35 -6.69
CA ARG A 68 14.63 2.21 -5.52
C ARG A 68 15.45 3.48 -5.72
N THR A 69 14.78 4.62 -5.70
CA THR A 69 15.45 5.92 -5.69
C THR A 69 16.37 6.01 -4.48
N SER A 70 17.66 6.29 -4.70
CA SER A 70 18.59 6.59 -3.61
C SER A 70 18.03 7.72 -2.74
N CYS A 71 17.89 7.48 -1.43
CA CYS A 71 17.54 8.52 -0.48
C CYS A 71 18.65 9.58 -0.51
N LYS A 72 18.30 10.81 -0.91
CA LYS A 72 19.13 12.01 -0.71
C LYS A 72 18.72 12.71 0.57
#